data_AF-A0A7W7ZPS9-F1
#
_entry.id   AF-A0A7W7ZPS9-F1
#
_cell.length_a   1.000
_cell.length_b   1.000
_cell.length_c   1.000
_cell.angle_alpha   90.00
_cell.angle_beta   90.00
_cell.angle_gamma   90.00
#
_symmetry.space_group_name_H-M   'P 1'
#
loop_
_entity.id
_entity.type
_entity.pdbx_description
1 polymer ?
#
loop_
_entity_poly.entity_id
_entity_poly.type
_entity_poly.pdbx_seq_one_letter_code
_entity_poly.pdbx_strand_id
1 'polypeptide(L)'
;MTSYGYTATGIALRTVIMYAYYPHPYGYWRDRLLSVPPWMAKARYDIKAKVDDATEKEWKGLSTAQRRERVKPMLRAMLEDRCKLALHSTTTEAPIYALMVGRHGPKLKISNPGELLPVGRVKLQLAATGEGPGVIVPFIPGEKQQDLFFGTPMASLAAFMSNFSDRPVLDRTGLTGQYDFVLSKRENSPPPTEHSNVSASDPDPASIFDVEGLGLVLKPAKGLAETLVIDHIEQPSEN
;
A
#
# COMPACT_ATOMS: atom_id res chain seq x y z
N MET A 1 22.36 -26.17 7.01
CA MET A 1 21.93 -25.03 7.85
C MET A 1 20.50 -24.73 7.45
N THR A 2 19.53 -24.80 8.35
CA THR A 2 18.12 -24.55 8.01
C THR A 2 17.95 -23.06 7.73
N SER A 3 17.83 -22.68 6.45
CA SER A 3 17.58 -21.29 6.09
C SER A 3 16.10 -20.96 6.23
N TYR A 4 15.80 -19.84 6.89
CA TYR A 4 14.43 -19.37 7.08
C TYR A 4 14.16 -18.26 6.05
N GLY A 5 13.19 -18.47 5.16
CA GLY A 5 12.81 -17.48 4.15
C GLY A 5 12.03 -16.31 4.74
N TYR A 6 11.39 -16.52 5.90
CA TYR A 6 10.77 -15.47 6.69
C TYR A 6 10.90 -15.76 8.18
N THR A 7 11.30 -14.76 8.94
CA THR A 7 11.34 -14.80 10.41
C THR A 7 10.67 -13.55 10.98
N ALA A 8 9.83 -13.76 11.98
CA ALA A 8 9.24 -12.70 12.79
C ALA A 8 9.21 -13.17 14.25
N THR A 9 9.60 -12.30 15.18
CA THR A 9 9.65 -12.60 16.61
C THR A 9 8.70 -11.68 17.35
N GLY A 10 7.91 -12.23 18.26
CA GLY A 10 6.96 -11.47 19.07
C GLY A 10 5.93 -10.71 18.25
N ILE A 11 5.47 -11.25 17.10
CA ILE A 11 4.52 -10.58 16.21
C ILE A 11 3.08 -10.96 16.55
N ALA A 12 2.16 -9.99 16.48
CA ALA A 12 0.73 -10.26 16.62
C ALA A 12 0.20 -10.94 15.34
N LEU A 13 -0.68 -11.93 15.48
CA LEU A 13 -1.22 -12.68 14.34
C LEU A 13 -1.99 -11.76 13.36
N ARG A 14 -2.66 -10.73 13.88
CA ARG A 14 -3.28 -9.66 13.08
C ARG A 14 -2.29 -9.03 12.09
N THR A 15 -1.06 -8.74 12.52
CA THR A 15 -0.04 -8.14 11.66
C THR A 15 0.39 -9.10 10.55
N VAL A 16 0.41 -10.39 10.83
CA VAL A 16 0.75 -11.44 9.85
C VAL A 16 -0.35 -11.60 8.81
N ILE A 17 -1.62 -11.59 9.24
CA ILE A 17 -2.77 -11.58 8.33
C ILE A 17 -2.73 -10.34 7.43
N MET A 18 -2.53 -9.15 8.01
CA MET A 18 -2.40 -7.93 7.23
C MET A 18 -1.24 -8.00 6.23
N TYR A 19 -0.09 -8.54 6.62
CA TYR A 19 1.05 -8.74 5.73
C TYR A 19 0.73 -9.66 4.56
N ALA A 20 0.04 -10.77 4.84
CA ALA A 20 -0.27 -11.79 3.86
C ALA A 20 -1.34 -11.34 2.86
N TYR A 21 -2.32 -10.53 3.28
CA TYR A 21 -3.50 -10.23 2.48
C TYR A 21 -3.58 -8.78 1.96
N TYR A 22 -3.00 -7.80 2.66
CA TYR A 22 -3.04 -6.41 2.23
C TYR A 22 -1.75 -5.91 1.58
N PRO A 23 -1.85 -4.90 0.69
CA PRO A 23 -0.66 -4.21 0.20
C PRO A 23 0.01 -3.44 1.35
N HIS A 24 1.34 -3.30 1.25
CA HIS A 24 2.12 -2.50 2.17
C HIS A 24 2.42 -1.14 1.53
N PRO A 25 2.37 -0.01 2.26
CA PRO A 25 2.09 0.11 3.69
C PRO A 25 0.62 -0.09 4.05
N TYR A 26 0.36 -0.47 5.31
CA TYR A 26 -0.99 -0.83 5.78
C TYR A 26 -1.95 0.34 6.04
N GLY A 27 -1.59 1.58 5.65
CA GLY A 27 -2.24 2.84 6.01
C GLY A 27 -3.70 2.72 6.47
N TYR A 28 -4.64 2.89 5.53
CA TYR A 28 -6.07 2.74 5.79
C TYR A 28 -6.56 1.29 5.94
N TRP A 29 -5.74 0.30 5.61
CA TRP A 29 -6.10 -1.13 5.67
C TRP A 29 -6.17 -1.66 7.11
N ARG A 30 -5.53 -0.98 8.06
CA ARG A 30 -5.43 -1.45 9.45
C ARG A 30 -6.80 -1.72 10.06
N ASP A 31 -7.80 -0.88 9.80
CA ASP A 31 -9.16 -1.00 10.35
C ASP A 31 -10.14 -1.73 9.41
N ARG A 32 -9.63 -2.33 8.33
CA ARG A 32 -10.41 -3.07 7.33
C ARG A 32 -10.38 -4.58 7.50
N LEU A 33 -9.68 -5.06 8.52
CA LEU A 33 -9.80 -6.43 8.99
C LEU A 33 -10.84 -6.47 10.10
N LEU A 34 -12.02 -7.02 9.80
CA LEU A 34 -13.15 -7.10 10.73
C LEU A 34 -13.22 -8.48 11.41
N SER A 35 -14.07 -8.55 12.45
CA SER A 35 -14.30 -9.76 13.24
C SER A 35 -13.03 -10.33 13.87
N VAL A 36 -12.11 -9.46 14.29
CA VAL A 36 -10.84 -9.84 14.95
C VAL A 36 -11.12 -10.31 16.38
N PRO A 37 -10.97 -11.61 16.71
CA PRO A 37 -11.14 -12.08 18.07
C PRO A 37 -10.26 -11.33 19.09
N PRO A 38 -10.77 -11.07 20.31
CA PRO A 38 -10.05 -10.30 21.34
C PRO A 38 -8.68 -10.87 21.72
N TRP A 39 -8.51 -12.20 21.63
CA TRP A 39 -7.26 -12.85 22.00
C TRP A 39 -6.09 -12.45 21.08
N MET A 40 -6.35 -12.11 19.82
CA MET A 40 -5.32 -11.70 18.86
C MET A 40 -4.64 -10.38 19.25
N ALA A 41 -5.28 -9.54 20.05
CA ALA A 41 -4.69 -8.28 20.50
C ALA A 41 -3.52 -8.52 21.48
N LYS A 42 -3.58 -9.59 22.27
CA LYS A 42 -2.62 -9.90 23.34
C LYS A 42 -1.60 -10.97 22.93
N ALA A 43 -2.02 -11.97 22.16
CA ALA A 43 -1.13 -13.05 21.74
C ALA A 43 0.02 -12.51 20.86
N ARG A 44 1.21 -13.08 21.07
CA ARG A 44 2.41 -12.81 20.29
C ARG A 44 3.02 -14.15 19.90
N TYR A 45 3.51 -14.24 18.67
CA TYR A 45 4.04 -15.48 18.12
C TYR A 45 5.41 -15.24 17.50
N ASP A 46 6.24 -16.27 17.57
CA ASP A 46 7.46 -16.38 16.79
C ASP A 46 7.16 -17.23 15.56
N ILE A 47 7.31 -16.62 14.38
CA ILE A 47 7.05 -17.28 13.10
C ILE A 47 8.37 -17.50 12.39
N LYS A 48 8.60 -18.76 12.04
CA LYS A 48 9.78 -19.20 11.28
C LYS A 48 9.30 -20.00 10.08
N ALA A 49 9.21 -19.35 8.92
CA ALA A 49 8.87 -20.02 7.67
C ALA A 49 10.15 -20.56 7.01
N LYS A 50 10.22 -21.89 6.88
CA LYS A 50 11.32 -22.55 6.20
C LYS A 50 11.08 -22.49 4.69
N VAL A 51 12.16 -22.27 3.94
CA VAL A 51 12.19 -22.43 2.47
C VAL A 51 13.22 -23.50 2.14
N ASP A 52 13.08 -24.14 0.99
CA ASP A 52 14.12 -25.05 0.49
C ASP A 52 15.35 -24.27 -0.04
N ASP A 53 16.46 -24.98 -0.19
CA ASP A 53 17.74 -24.41 -0.64
C ASP A 53 17.66 -23.80 -2.06
N ALA A 54 16.74 -24.27 -2.89
CA ALA A 54 16.54 -23.77 -4.25
C ALA A 54 15.86 -22.39 -4.21
N THR A 55 14.79 -22.26 -3.43
CA THR A 55 14.05 -21.02 -3.17
C THR A 55 14.95 -19.99 -2.50
N GLU A 56 15.79 -20.40 -1.54
CA GLU A 56 16.76 -19.49 -0.91
C GLU A 56 17.73 -18.88 -1.94
N LYS A 57 18.28 -19.70 -2.84
CA LYS A 57 19.19 -19.23 -3.90
C LYS A 57 18.49 -18.27 -4.85
N GLU A 58 17.25 -18.55 -5.23
CA GLU A 58 16.44 -17.63 -6.04
C GLU A 58 16.27 -16.29 -5.32
N TRP A 59 16.00 -16.30 -4.02
CA TRP A 59 15.66 -15.09 -3.28
C TRP A 59 16.86 -14.18 -3.01
N LYS A 60 18.09 -14.71 -3.00
CA LYS A 60 19.32 -13.91 -2.80
C LYS A 60 19.44 -12.74 -3.79
N GLY A 61 18.98 -12.92 -5.03
CA GLY A 61 18.98 -11.87 -6.06
C GLY A 61 17.79 -10.91 -6.03
N LEU A 62 16.77 -11.18 -5.21
CA LEU A 62 15.55 -10.37 -5.16
C LEU A 62 15.72 -9.15 -4.24
N SER A 63 15.13 -8.03 -4.65
CA SER A 63 14.93 -6.87 -3.78
C SER A 63 14.00 -7.23 -2.61
N THR A 64 14.06 -6.44 -1.53
CA THR A 64 13.18 -6.64 -0.35
C THR A 64 11.71 -6.70 -0.77
N ALA A 65 11.26 -5.80 -1.65
CA ALA A 65 9.87 -5.77 -2.13
C ALA A 65 9.47 -7.06 -2.86
N GLN A 66 10.34 -7.57 -3.74
CA GLN A 66 10.09 -8.82 -4.46
C GLN A 66 10.01 -10.01 -3.50
N ARG A 67 10.91 -10.08 -2.48
CA ARG A 67 10.84 -11.13 -1.46
C ARG A 67 9.52 -11.07 -0.68
N ARG A 68 9.03 -9.87 -0.33
CA ARG A 68 7.75 -9.74 0.39
C ARG A 68 6.59 -10.38 -0.37
N GLU A 69 6.49 -10.12 -1.68
CA GLU A 69 5.43 -10.72 -2.51
C GLU A 69 5.55 -12.25 -2.59
N ARG A 70 6.77 -12.80 -2.56
CA ARG A 70 6.99 -14.26 -2.52
C ARG A 70 6.60 -14.89 -1.18
N VAL A 71 6.74 -14.16 -0.08
CA VAL A 71 6.41 -14.66 1.27
C VAL A 71 4.90 -14.69 1.53
N LYS A 72 4.12 -13.77 0.95
CA LYS A 72 2.66 -13.70 1.16
C LYS A 72 1.93 -15.04 1.02
N PRO A 73 2.04 -15.79 -0.11
CA PRO A 73 1.33 -17.06 -0.24
C PRO A 73 1.75 -18.11 0.79
N MET A 74 3.03 -18.13 1.21
CA MET A 74 3.49 -19.04 2.26
C MET A 74 2.82 -18.73 3.61
N LEU A 75 2.68 -17.45 3.95
CA LEU A 75 2.00 -17.04 5.17
C LEU A 75 0.50 -17.37 5.10
N ARG A 76 -0.15 -17.21 3.95
CA ARG A 76 -1.57 -17.61 3.78
C ARG A 76 -1.75 -19.10 4.05
N ALA A 77 -0.95 -19.95 3.40
CA ALA A 77 -0.99 -21.39 3.61
C ALA A 77 -0.74 -21.78 5.07
N MET A 78 0.23 -21.13 5.74
CA MET A 78 0.48 -21.35 7.17
C MET A 78 -0.71 -20.94 8.05
N LEU A 79 -1.33 -19.79 7.77
CA LEU A 79 -2.50 -19.30 8.51
C LEU A 79 -3.71 -20.22 8.33
N GLU A 80 -3.95 -20.69 7.11
CA GLU A 80 -5.01 -21.66 6.78
C GLU A 80 -4.77 -23.01 7.49
N ASP A 81 -3.54 -23.54 7.44
CA ASP A 81 -3.24 -24.85 8.04
C ASP A 81 -3.20 -24.81 9.57
N ARG A 82 -2.43 -23.88 10.15
CA ARG A 82 -2.15 -23.85 11.60
C ARG A 82 -3.19 -23.10 12.42
N CYS A 83 -3.78 -22.06 11.84
CA CYS A 83 -4.77 -21.23 12.53
C CYS A 83 -6.18 -21.48 12.02
N LYS A 84 -6.38 -22.42 11.07
CA LYS A 84 -7.68 -22.68 10.43
C LYS A 84 -8.36 -21.40 9.94
N LEU A 85 -7.54 -20.46 9.44
CA LEU A 85 -8.01 -19.15 9.03
C LEU A 85 -8.97 -19.27 7.84
N ALA A 86 -10.18 -18.77 8.01
CA ALA A 86 -11.15 -18.56 6.94
C ALA A 86 -11.49 -17.06 6.86
N LEU A 87 -11.44 -16.53 5.64
CA LEU A 87 -11.72 -15.13 5.34
C LEU A 87 -12.64 -15.02 4.13
N HIS A 88 -13.40 -13.93 4.06
CA HIS A 88 -14.00 -13.47 2.81
C HIS A 88 -13.77 -11.97 2.61
N SER A 89 -13.66 -11.57 1.33
CA SER A 89 -13.69 -10.16 0.93
C SER A 89 -15.14 -9.69 0.85
N THR A 90 -15.39 -8.52 1.43
CA THR A 90 -16.65 -7.79 1.27
C THR A 90 -16.35 -6.36 0.87
N THR A 91 -17.34 -5.72 0.24
CA THR A 91 -17.26 -4.31 -0.13
C THR A 91 -18.34 -3.56 0.63
N THR A 92 -17.91 -2.68 1.54
CA THR A 92 -18.82 -1.93 2.41
C THR A 92 -18.65 -0.43 2.23
N GLU A 93 -19.71 0.32 2.50
CA GLU A 93 -19.65 1.77 2.50
C GLU A 93 -18.79 2.25 3.66
N ALA A 94 -17.86 3.15 3.37
CA ALA A 94 -16.99 3.71 4.37
C ALA A 94 -16.47 5.11 3.97
N PRO A 95 -15.88 5.84 4.92
CA PRO A 95 -15.26 7.11 4.61
C PRO A 95 -14.08 6.94 3.65
N ILE A 96 -14.04 7.78 2.63
CA ILE A 96 -12.99 7.84 1.61
C ILE A 96 -12.60 9.29 1.34
N TYR A 97 -11.53 9.48 0.60
CA TYR A 97 -11.28 10.69 -0.16
C TYR A 97 -11.62 10.47 -1.63
N ALA A 98 -12.48 11.33 -2.18
CA ALA A 98 -12.70 11.40 -3.62
C ALA A 98 -11.66 12.34 -4.25
N LEU A 99 -10.81 11.81 -5.13
CA LEU A 99 -9.94 12.61 -5.98
C LEU A 99 -10.76 13.12 -7.17
N MET A 100 -10.88 14.43 -7.32
CA MET A 100 -11.74 15.06 -8.32
C MET A 100 -10.98 16.17 -9.06
N VAL A 101 -11.47 16.54 -10.24
CA VAL A 101 -11.01 17.74 -10.95
C VAL A 101 -11.44 18.98 -10.17
N GLY A 102 -10.50 19.90 -9.95
CA GLY A 102 -10.72 21.18 -9.30
C GLY A 102 -11.45 22.18 -10.20
N ARG A 103 -11.86 23.32 -9.62
CA ARG A 103 -12.65 24.35 -10.34
C ARG A 103 -11.96 24.92 -11.59
N HIS A 104 -10.63 24.90 -11.62
CA HIS A 104 -9.83 25.44 -12.72
C HIS A 104 -9.42 24.39 -13.76
N GLY A 105 -9.97 23.18 -13.69
CA GLY A 105 -9.64 22.08 -14.60
C GLY A 105 -8.29 21.42 -14.26
N PRO A 106 -8.00 20.27 -14.90
CA PRO A 106 -6.76 19.53 -14.66
C PRO A 106 -5.56 20.27 -15.26
N LYS A 107 -4.48 20.35 -14.48
CA LYS A 107 -3.17 20.87 -14.90
C LYS A 107 -2.19 19.71 -15.07
N LEU A 108 -2.56 18.78 -15.94
CA LEU A 108 -1.82 17.55 -16.21
C LEU A 108 -1.38 17.50 -17.67
N LYS A 109 -0.15 17.05 -17.93
CA LYS A 109 0.32 16.80 -19.30
C LYS A 109 -0.12 15.40 -19.71
N ILE A 110 -0.80 15.24 -20.85
CA ILE A 110 -1.06 13.91 -21.41
C ILE A 110 0.28 13.28 -21.77
N SER A 111 0.49 12.05 -21.31
CA SER A 111 1.74 11.33 -21.52
C SER A 111 1.91 10.96 -23.00
N ASN A 112 3.13 11.10 -23.51
CA ASN A 112 3.49 10.68 -24.85
C ASN A 112 4.31 9.38 -24.78
N PRO A 113 3.81 8.24 -25.29
CA PRO A 113 4.53 6.97 -25.28
C PRO A 113 5.89 6.99 -25.99
N GLY A 114 6.12 7.95 -26.89
CA GLY A 114 7.38 8.10 -27.62
C GLY A 114 8.43 9.00 -26.95
N GLU A 115 8.11 9.62 -25.81
CA GLU A 115 9.03 10.52 -25.12
C GLU A 115 10.04 9.70 -24.29
N LEU A 116 11.33 9.99 -24.47
CA LEU A 116 12.39 9.32 -23.70
C LEU A 116 12.30 9.73 -22.24
N LEU A 117 11.95 8.77 -21.40
CA LEU A 117 11.87 8.98 -19.95
C LEU A 117 13.26 9.17 -19.33
N PRO A 118 13.40 10.01 -18.27
CA PRO A 118 14.68 10.28 -17.61
C PRO A 118 15.41 9.01 -17.13
N VAL A 119 16.75 9.06 -17.15
CA VAL A 119 17.63 7.99 -16.66
C VAL A 119 17.61 7.97 -15.12
N GLY A 120 17.58 6.79 -14.50
CA GLY A 120 17.55 6.63 -13.03
C GLY A 120 16.18 6.31 -12.41
N ARG A 121 15.17 6.10 -13.25
CA ARG A 121 13.79 5.77 -12.86
C ARG A 121 13.61 4.45 -12.09
N VAL A 122 12.68 4.45 -11.14
CA VAL A 122 12.12 3.25 -10.51
C VAL A 122 10.69 3.05 -11.02
N LYS A 123 10.40 1.85 -11.55
CA LYS A 123 9.01 1.47 -11.85
C LYS A 123 8.25 1.39 -10.54
N LEU A 124 7.27 2.26 -10.33
CA LEU A 124 6.38 2.15 -9.19
C LEU A 124 5.20 1.25 -9.57
N GLN A 125 5.13 0.10 -8.93
CA GLN A 125 4.01 -0.80 -9.07
C GLN A 125 2.90 -0.29 -8.13
N LEU A 126 2.13 0.67 -8.65
CA LEU A 126 1.20 1.49 -7.88
C LEU A 126 -0.13 0.81 -7.53
N ALA A 127 -0.47 -0.29 -8.20
CA ALA A 127 -1.72 -0.98 -7.94
C ALA A 127 -1.67 -2.47 -8.30
N ALA A 128 -2.51 -3.23 -7.59
CA ALA A 128 -2.94 -4.58 -7.94
C ALA A 128 -3.89 -4.60 -9.17
N THR A 129 -4.26 -3.44 -9.73
CA THR A 129 -5.25 -3.30 -10.82
C THR A 129 -4.68 -3.57 -12.21
N GLY A 130 -3.38 -3.84 -12.36
CA GLY A 130 -2.76 -4.17 -13.65
C GLY A 130 -2.61 -3.00 -14.63
N GLU A 131 -3.06 -1.79 -14.26
CA GLU A 131 -3.02 -0.61 -15.13
C GLU A 131 -1.77 0.25 -14.89
N GLY A 132 -0.70 -0.08 -15.63
CA GLY A 132 0.40 0.82 -15.98
C GLY A 132 1.41 1.16 -14.87
N PRO A 133 2.73 1.03 -15.10
CA PRO A 133 3.72 1.48 -14.14
C PRO A 133 3.80 3.01 -14.16
N GLY A 134 3.31 3.66 -13.11
CA GLY A 134 3.77 5.01 -12.81
C GLY A 134 5.27 4.95 -12.55
N VAL A 135 6.03 5.82 -13.20
CA VAL A 135 7.49 5.86 -13.02
C VAL A 135 7.83 7.00 -12.08
N ILE A 136 8.52 6.70 -10.97
CA ILE A 136 9.06 7.73 -10.06
C ILE A 136 10.56 7.87 -10.30
N VAL A 137 11.04 9.11 -10.34
CA VAL A 137 12.47 9.42 -10.25
C VAL A 137 12.83 9.57 -8.77
N PRO A 138 13.73 8.75 -8.22
CA PRO A 138 14.12 8.84 -6.81
C PRO A 138 14.84 10.16 -6.53
N PHE A 139 14.77 10.58 -5.27
CA PHE A 139 15.39 11.78 -4.73
C PHE A 139 16.84 11.98 -5.21
N ILE A 140 17.13 13.17 -5.74
CA ILE A 140 18.49 13.65 -6.03
C ILE A 140 18.94 14.51 -4.84
N PRO A 141 20.04 14.16 -4.13
CA PRO A 141 20.57 14.97 -3.04
C PRO A 141 20.85 16.42 -3.49
N GLY A 142 20.21 17.39 -2.86
CA GLY A 142 20.35 18.82 -3.15
C GLY A 142 19.17 19.45 -3.92
N GLU A 143 18.22 18.64 -4.41
CA GLU A 143 17.00 19.13 -5.06
C GLU A 143 15.79 19.12 -4.11
N LYS A 144 14.79 19.97 -4.39
CA LYS A 144 13.51 19.92 -3.66
C LYS A 144 12.87 18.55 -3.87
N GLN A 145 12.36 17.92 -2.80
CA GLN A 145 11.69 16.63 -2.89
C GLN A 145 10.46 16.73 -3.80
N GLN A 146 10.58 16.16 -5.00
CA GLN A 146 9.52 16.12 -6.00
C GLN A 146 9.43 14.71 -6.56
N ASP A 147 8.25 14.10 -6.46
CA ASP A 147 7.98 12.80 -7.07
C ASP A 147 7.47 13.08 -8.50
N LEU A 148 8.32 12.79 -9.49
CA LEU A 148 7.96 12.89 -10.90
C LEU A 148 7.18 11.64 -11.31
N PHE A 149 6.01 11.80 -11.93
CA PHE A 149 5.18 10.72 -12.45
C PHE A 149 5.10 10.81 -13.97
N PHE A 150 5.18 9.67 -14.64
CA PHE A 150 5.03 9.56 -16.09
C PHE A 150 4.06 8.43 -16.44
N GLY A 151 3.28 8.63 -17.50
CA GLY A 151 2.36 7.60 -18.02
C GLY A 151 1.35 7.10 -16.97
N THR A 152 0.99 7.94 -16.01
CA THR A 152 0.26 7.48 -14.81
C THR A 152 -1.24 7.74 -14.96
N PRO A 153 -2.11 6.71 -14.88
CA PRO A 153 -3.55 6.92 -14.80
C PRO A 153 -3.95 7.47 -13.42
N MET A 154 -5.06 8.21 -13.33
CA MET A 154 -5.51 8.81 -12.08
C MET A 154 -5.88 7.78 -11.00
N ALA A 155 -6.34 6.60 -11.40
CA ALA A 155 -6.53 5.47 -10.49
C ALA A 155 -5.23 5.04 -9.77
N SER A 156 -4.10 5.06 -10.48
CA SER A 156 -2.78 4.74 -9.90
C SER A 156 -2.27 5.84 -8.98
N LEU A 157 -2.55 7.11 -9.29
CA LEU A 157 -2.30 8.23 -8.36
C LEU A 157 -3.16 8.09 -7.09
N ALA A 158 -4.45 7.78 -7.23
CA ALA A 158 -5.32 7.55 -6.08
C ALA A 158 -4.84 6.38 -5.21
N ALA A 159 -4.43 5.26 -5.81
CA ALA A 159 -3.83 4.15 -5.09
C ALA A 159 -2.52 4.54 -4.37
N PHE A 160 -1.66 5.33 -5.03
CA PHE A 160 -0.44 5.88 -4.41
C PHE A 160 -0.77 6.68 -3.15
N MET A 161 -1.68 7.64 -3.27
CA MET A 161 -2.04 8.55 -2.20
C MET A 161 -2.72 7.83 -1.04
N SER A 162 -3.47 6.77 -1.33
CA SER A 162 -4.09 5.92 -0.31
C SER A 162 -3.06 5.30 0.63
N ASN A 163 -1.82 5.03 0.17
CA ASN A 163 -0.75 4.50 1.03
C ASN A 163 -0.30 5.47 2.13
N PHE A 164 -0.56 6.77 1.94
CA PHE A 164 -0.19 7.82 2.88
C PHE A 164 -1.38 8.40 3.63
N SER A 165 -2.60 7.91 3.38
CA SER A 165 -3.84 8.38 4.01
C SER A 165 -4.39 7.37 5.02
N ASP A 166 -5.21 7.86 5.95
CA ASP A 166 -6.01 7.08 6.89
C ASP A 166 -7.24 6.46 6.21
N ARG A 167 -7.58 6.91 4.99
CA ARG A 167 -8.75 6.47 4.23
C ARG A 167 -8.38 6.12 2.80
N PRO A 168 -9.16 5.26 2.12
CA PRO A 168 -8.97 5.02 0.70
C PRO A 168 -9.17 6.31 -0.08
N VAL A 169 -8.28 6.59 -1.02
CA VAL A 169 -8.47 7.62 -2.04
C VAL A 169 -9.01 6.93 -3.29
N LEU A 170 -10.19 7.34 -3.75
CA LEU A 170 -10.81 6.83 -4.97
C LEU A 170 -10.77 7.88 -6.07
N ASP A 171 -10.39 7.45 -7.27
CA ASP A 171 -10.46 8.28 -8.46
C ASP A 171 -11.92 8.56 -8.86
N ARG A 172 -12.29 9.84 -8.82
CA ARG A 172 -13.55 10.39 -9.34
C ARG A 172 -13.27 11.60 -10.24
N THR A 173 -12.11 11.62 -10.89
CA THR A 173 -11.71 12.69 -11.80
C THR A 173 -12.43 12.60 -13.15
N GLY A 174 -12.81 11.37 -13.55
CA GLY A 174 -13.35 11.10 -14.89
C GLY A 174 -12.28 11.14 -15.99
N LEU A 175 -11.00 11.23 -15.63
CA LEU A 175 -9.88 11.30 -16.56
C LEU A 175 -9.41 9.90 -16.92
N THR A 176 -9.60 9.48 -18.17
CA THR A 176 -9.23 8.13 -18.65
C THR A 176 -7.86 8.06 -19.32
N GLY A 177 -7.14 9.19 -19.38
CA GLY A 177 -5.82 9.27 -19.98
C GLY A 177 -4.70 8.79 -19.05
N GLN A 178 -3.50 8.76 -19.60
CA GLN A 178 -2.26 8.64 -18.83
C GLN A 178 -1.56 9.99 -18.81
N TYR A 179 -1.03 10.38 -17.66
CA TYR A 179 -0.53 11.73 -17.45
C TYR A 179 0.90 11.74 -16.91
N ASP A 180 1.62 12.78 -17.31
CA ASP A 180 2.90 13.16 -16.75
C ASP A 180 2.69 14.38 -15.84
N PHE A 181 3.19 14.31 -14.61
CA PHE A 181 3.03 15.37 -13.63
C PHE A 181 4.07 15.31 -12.52
N VAL A 182 4.22 16.41 -11.80
CA VAL A 182 5.08 16.52 -10.63
C VAL A 182 4.20 16.57 -9.39
N LEU A 183 4.27 15.55 -8.54
CA LEU A 183 3.59 15.57 -7.26
C LEU A 183 4.54 16.12 -6.20
N SER A 184 4.19 17.29 -5.67
CA SER A 184 4.97 17.94 -4.61
C SER A 184 4.40 17.61 -3.25
N LYS A 185 5.28 17.42 -2.26
CA LYS A 185 4.86 17.40 -0.86
C LYS A 185 4.65 18.83 -0.36
N ARG A 186 3.69 19.02 0.54
CA ARG A 186 3.51 20.30 1.23
C ARG A 186 4.66 20.54 2.19
N GLU A 187 5.06 21.80 2.31
CA GLU A 187 6.28 22.25 3.01
C GLU A 187 6.32 21.88 4.51
N ASN A 188 5.15 21.65 5.14
CA ASN A 188 5.01 21.25 6.54
C ASN A 188 4.74 19.75 6.76
N SER A 189 5.05 18.89 5.79
CA SER A 189 4.79 17.44 5.92
C SER A 189 5.79 16.81 6.91
N PRO A 190 5.35 16.03 7.90
CA PRO A 190 6.27 15.32 8.79
C PRO A 190 7.14 14.32 8.00
N PRO A 191 8.41 14.10 8.41
CA PRO A 191 9.27 13.15 7.74
C PRO A 191 8.66 11.73 7.79
N PRO A 192 8.82 10.91 6.73
CA PRO A 192 8.35 9.54 6.73
C PRO A 192 9.11 8.77 7.80
N THR A 193 8.48 8.52 8.95
CA THR A 193 9.04 7.64 9.97
C THR A 193 8.61 6.21 9.65
N GLU A 194 9.56 5.28 9.61
CA GLU A 194 9.32 3.87 9.27
C GLU A 194 8.39 3.14 10.28
N HIS A 195 8.02 3.81 11.38
CA HIS A 195 7.18 3.30 12.45
C HIS A 195 6.27 4.37 13.05
N SER A 196 5.32 4.92 12.29
CA SER A 196 4.30 5.81 12.86
C SER A 196 3.05 5.01 13.26
N ASN A 197 2.90 4.78 14.56
CA ASN A 197 1.57 4.74 15.17
C ASN A 197 0.98 6.15 15.02
N VAL A 198 0.24 6.38 13.93
CA VAL A 198 -0.51 7.63 13.75
C VAL A 198 -1.61 7.67 14.80
N SER A 199 -1.42 8.55 15.79
CA SER A 199 -2.44 8.95 16.76
C SER A 199 -3.48 9.81 16.05
N ALA A 200 -4.75 9.66 16.42
CA ALA A 200 -5.92 10.18 15.71
C ALA A 200 -6.14 11.71 15.78
N SER A 201 -5.09 12.53 15.94
CA SER A 201 -5.23 13.99 16.11
C SER A 201 -4.41 14.87 15.15
N ASP A 202 -3.81 14.31 14.10
CA ASP A 202 -3.02 15.09 13.14
C ASP A 202 -3.83 15.49 11.89
N PRO A 203 -3.48 16.62 11.22
CA PRO A 203 -4.16 17.08 10.03
C PRO A 203 -4.16 15.97 8.96
N ASP A 204 -5.32 15.79 8.36
CA ASP A 204 -5.65 14.76 7.36
C ASP A 204 -4.41 14.24 6.60
N PRO A 205 -4.00 12.97 6.78
CA PRO A 205 -2.76 12.46 6.19
C PRO A 205 -2.80 12.35 4.65
N ALA A 206 -3.98 12.46 4.00
CA ALA A 206 -4.06 12.68 2.55
C ALA A 206 -3.57 14.08 2.12
N SER A 207 -3.44 15.01 3.07
CA SER A 207 -3.05 16.42 2.93
C SER A 207 -1.54 16.64 2.84
N ILE A 208 -0.73 15.58 2.78
CA ILE A 208 0.73 15.74 2.61
C ILE A 208 1.12 16.12 1.18
N PHE A 209 0.27 15.86 0.19
CA PHE A 209 0.55 16.16 -1.21
C PHE A 209 -0.23 17.39 -1.67
N ASP A 210 0.42 18.21 -2.49
CA ASP A 210 -0.22 19.33 -3.17
C ASP A 210 -0.87 18.88 -4.49
N VAL A 211 -2.09 18.37 -4.38
CA VAL A 211 -2.90 18.01 -5.55
C VAL A 211 -3.55 19.23 -6.22
N GLU A 212 -3.64 20.36 -5.53
CA GLU A 212 -4.22 21.60 -6.07
C GLU A 212 -3.32 22.22 -7.14
N GLY A 213 -2.00 22.08 -6.98
CA GLY A 213 -1.01 22.37 -8.03
C GLY A 213 -1.28 21.62 -9.34
N LEU A 214 -1.86 20.41 -9.27
CA LEU A 214 -2.27 19.60 -10.42
C LEU A 214 -3.67 19.94 -10.95
N GLY A 215 -4.34 20.94 -10.37
CA GLY A 215 -5.73 21.25 -10.68
C GLY A 215 -6.72 20.17 -10.21
N LEU A 216 -6.32 19.35 -9.25
CA LEU A 216 -7.14 18.32 -8.63
C LEU A 216 -7.51 18.74 -7.20
N VAL A 217 -8.52 18.09 -6.63
CA VAL A 217 -8.96 18.31 -5.25
C VAL A 217 -9.29 16.98 -4.60
N LEU A 218 -9.01 16.87 -3.30
CA LEU A 218 -9.50 15.77 -2.47
C LEU A 218 -10.69 16.25 -1.65
N LYS A 219 -11.74 15.44 -1.61
CA LYS A 219 -12.91 15.72 -0.78
C LYS A 219 -13.29 14.51 0.06
N PRO A 220 -13.55 14.68 1.37
CA PRO A 220 -14.17 13.64 2.17
C PRO A 220 -15.49 13.21 1.51
N ALA A 221 -15.67 11.92 1.34
CA ALA A 221 -16.86 11.33 0.76
C ALA A 221 -17.15 9.96 1.40
N LYS A 222 -18.31 9.41 1.05
CA LYS A 222 -18.59 8.00 1.26
C LYS A 222 -18.39 7.23 -0.03
N GLY A 223 -17.85 6.03 0.10
CA GLY A 223 -17.53 5.16 -1.02
C GLY A 223 -17.42 3.72 -0.59
N LEU A 224 -17.51 2.84 -1.58
CA LEU A 224 -17.29 1.42 -1.43
C LEU A 224 -15.79 1.16 -1.25
N ALA A 225 -15.44 0.39 -0.22
CA ALA A 225 -14.06 0.00 0.04
C ALA A 225 -13.99 -1.49 0.38
N GLU A 226 -12.96 -2.15 -0.14
CA GLU A 226 -12.69 -3.55 0.17
C GLU A 226 -12.34 -3.72 1.65
N THR A 227 -12.88 -4.77 2.24
CA THR A 227 -12.75 -5.10 3.65
C THR A 227 -12.65 -6.63 3.75
N LEU A 228 -11.74 -7.13 4.58
CA LEU A 228 -11.63 -8.56 4.86
C LEU A 228 -12.34 -8.85 6.18
N VAL A 229 -13.16 -9.88 6.17
CA VAL A 229 -13.85 -10.36 7.38
C VAL A 229 -13.25 -11.69 7.76
N ILE A 230 -12.88 -11.84 9.04
CA ILE A 230 -12.51 -13.14 9.58
C ILE A 230 -13.78 -13.93 9.88
N ASP A 231 -13.96 -15.02 9.16
CA ASP A 231 -15.06 -15.96 9.38
C ASP A 231 -14.73 -16.93 10.51
N HIS A 232 -13.48 -17.42 10.51
CA HIS A 232 -12.99 -18.35 11.51
C HIS A 232 -11.49 -18.21 11.69
N ILE A 233 -11.03 -18.33 12.94
CA ILE A 233 -9.61 -18.42 13.27
C ILE A 233 -9.43 -19.07 14.65
N GLU A 234 -8.51 -20.01 14.71
CA GLU A 234 -8.11 -20.72 15.91
C GLU A 234 -6.75 -20.21 16.40
N GLN A 235 -6.54 -20.31 17.72
CA GLN A 235 -5.20 -20.12 18.27
C GLN A 235 -4.35 -21.30 17.82
N PRO A 236 -3.20 -21.07 17.15
CA PRO A 236 -2.32 -22.15 16.77
C PRO A 236 -1.79 -22.84 18.03
N SER A 237 -1.69 -24.18 17.98
CA SER A 237 -1.02 -24.95 19.03
C SER A 237 0.48 -24.63 19.06
N GLU A 238 1.11 -24.80 20.23
CA GLU A 238 2.57 -24.74 20.34
C GLU A 238 3.23 -25.80 19.45
N ASN A 239 4.45 -25.52 18.99
CA ASN A 239 5.28 -26.40 18.15
C ASN A 239 6.18 -27.29 18.97
#